data_AF-A0A930N477-F1
#
_entry.id   AF-A0A930N477-F1
#
_cell.length_a   1.000
_cell.length_b   1.000
_cell.length_c   1.000
_cell.angle_alpha   90.00
_cell.angle_beta   90.00
_cell.angle_gamma   90.00
#
_symmetry.space_group_name_H-M   'P 1'
#
loop_
_entity.id
_entity.type
_entity.pdbx_description
1 polymer ?
#
loop_
_entity_poly.entity_id
_entity_poly.type
_entity_poly.pdbx_seq_one_letter_code
_entity_poly.pdbx_strand_id
1 'polypeptide(L)'
;MLQENKALRSLLVSKYSDWKRIVSPKIKGLSPAEKQLLSQQEEVFKTLTSFDPERKPIKIVAGGEAVDPSIKAGSKAGLTKSVTSQVDLLLGKLKTTKAISPSIKTELRKILSGFSPEVLEKLLHAEGIDIVLNDMAQSWKKLQGGKFQLQYFANHLAEGTSIVKFEVKEEVKIGNETVVRIYDIVVDEGRGKMHYELKNWSNWGSWSDKAFRQQFLKDLATMAKGKRIQWVFSGHKMSREELKRKIIEALQDPMFQKAIDDVIDDEKVPVIGDILGVKIKRKAEIIKNLEQDKVFDMIFEITR
;
A
#
# COMPACT_ATOMS: atom_id res chain seq x y z
N MET A 1 -9.14 13.94 -10.39
CA MET A 1 -8.82 12.52 -10.68
C MET A 1 -8.87 12.12 -12.16
N LEU A 2 -10.02 12.09 -12.85
CA LEU A 2 -10.06 11.64 -14.27
C LEU A 2 -9.29 12.58 -15.22
N GLN A 3 -9.36 13.90 -14.97
CA GLN A 3 -8.61 14.91 -15.73
C GLN A 3 -7.12 14.94 -15.39
N GLU A 4 -6.73 14.75 -14.13
CA GLU A 4 -5.33 14.69 -13.71
C GLU A 4 -4.63 13.43 -14.25
N ASN A 5 -5.33 12.28 -14.26
CA ASN A 5 -4.84 11.07 -14.93
C ASN A 5 -4.70 11.27 -16.44
N LYS A 6 -5.56 12.09 -17.06
CA LYS A 6 -5.42 12.46 -18.47
C LYS A 6 -4.21 13.36 -18.71
N ALA A 7 -3.97 14.34 -17.83
CA ALA A 7 -2.82 15.24 -17.91
C ALA A 7 -1.49 14.49 -17.73
N LEU A 8 -1.41 13.56 -16.78
CA LEU A 8 -0.24 12.70 -16.58
C LEU A 8 0.03 11.77 -17.78
N ARG A 9 -1.03 11.20 -18.39
CA ARG A 9 -0.91 10.40 -19.62
C ARG A 9 -0.39 11.24 -20.79
N SER A 10 -0.96 12.42 -21.00
CA SER A 10 -0.51 13.35 -22.05
C SER A 10 0.95 13.76 -21.85
N LEU A 11 1.37 14.00 -20.60
CA LEU A 11 2.76 14.28 -20.27
C LEU A 11 3.68 13.10 -20.59
N LEU A 12 3.29 11.87 -20.25
CA LEU A 12 4.07 10.66 -20.50
C LEU A 12 4.24 10.38 -22.01
N VAL A 13 3.17 10.52 -22.79
CA VAL A 13 3.19 10.39 -24.26
C VAL A 13 4.08 11.46 -24.91
N SER A 14 4.03 12.70 -24.41
CA SER A 14 4.92 13.78 -24.85
C SER A 14 6.39 13.45 -24.58
N LYS A 15 6.72 12.97 -23.37
CA LYS A 15 8.09 12.60 -23.00
C LYS A 15 8.62 11.44 -23.82
N TYR A 16 7.79 10.45 -24.13
CA TYR A 16 8.17 9.34 -25.02
C TYR A 16 8.47 9.84 -26.44
N SER A 17 7.65 10.75 -26.97
CA SER A 17 7.85 11.33 -28.31
C SER A 17 9.14 12.17 -28.39
N ASP A 18 9.44 12.95 -27.34
CA ASP A 18 10.68 13.70 -27.21
C ASP A 18 11.91 12.79 -27.15
N TRP A 19 11.85 11.75 -26.31
CA TRP A 19 12.92 10.75 -26.21
C TRP A 19 13.19 10.08 -27.56
N LYS A 20 12.14 9.64 -28.26
CA LYS A 20 12.27 8.97 -29.56
C LYS A 20 12.86 9.89 -30.62
N ARG A 21 12.50 11.18 -30.62
CA ARG A 21 13.07 12.21 -31.51
C ARG A 21 14.57 12.42 -31.26
N ILE A 22 15.01 12.39 -29.99
CA ILE A 22 16.42 12.56 -29.61
C ILE A 22 17.27 11.33 -29.95
N VAL A 23 16.71 10.14 -29.73
CA VAL A 23 17.43 8.87 -29.86
C VAL A 23 17.49 8.38 -31.31
N SER A 24 16.40 8.48 -32.08
CA SER A 24 16.29 7.90 -33.43
C SER A 24 17.44 8.27 -34.40
N PRO A 25 17.93 9.52 -34.44
CA PRO A 25 19.04 9.90 -35.33
C PRO A 25 20.39 9.26 -34.93
N LYS A 26 20.53 8.84 -33.67
CA LYS A 26 21.79 8.35 -33.08
C LYS A 26 21.92 6.81 -33.13
N ILE A 27 20.83 6.09 -33.39
CA ILE A 27 20.76 4.61 -33.33
C ILE A 27 21.78 3.92 -34.26
N LYS A 28 22.04 4.50 -35.44
CA LYS A 28 22.96 3.90 -36.43
C LYS A 28 24.40 3.78 -35.91
N GLY A 29 24.84 4.68 -35.03
CA GLY A 29 26.20 4.70 -34.47
C GLY A 29 26.39 3.89 -33.18
N LEU A 30 25.35 3.22 -32.68
CA LEU A 30 25.39 2.52 -31.40
C LEU A 30 25.88 1.08 -31.52
N SER A 31 26.58 0.64 -30.48
CA SER A 31 26.96 -0.76 -30.27
C SER A 31 25.73 -1.66 -30.07
N PRO A 32 25.88 -2.99 -30.24
CA PRO A 32 24.79 -3.94 -29.99
C PRO A 32 24.21 -3.85 -28.57
N ALA A 33 25.05 -3.64 -27.55
CA ALA A 33 24.61 -3.54 -26.16
C ALA A 33 23.78 -2.27 -25.90
N GLU A 34 24.18 -1.14 -26.49
CA GLU A 34 23.42 0.12 -26.39
C GLU A 34 22.07 0.04 -27.10
N LYS A 35 22.02 -0.65 -28.24
CA LYS A 35 20.75 -0.93 -28.95
C LYS A 35 19.82 -1.81 -28.12
N GLN A 36 20.35 -2.80 -27.42
CA GLN A 36 19.59 -3.64 -26.51
C GLN A 36 19.03 -2.84 -25.33
N LEU A 37 19.83 -1.97 -24.72
CA LEU A 37 19.40 -1.08 -23.64
C LEU A 37 18.29 -0.13 -24.10
N LEU A 38 18.42 0.46 -25.29
CA LEU A 38 17.38 1.31 -25.87
C LEU A 38 16.08 0.54 -26.15
N SER A 39 16.18 -0.71 -26.60
CA SER A 39 15.01 -1.58 -26.80
C SER A 39 14.27 -1.84 -25.50
N GLN A 40 15.00 -2.10 -24.40
CA GLN A 40 14.40 -2.29 -23.07
C GLN A 40 13.75 -1.00 -22.56
N GLN A 41 14.39 0.15 -22.78
CA GLN A 41 13.81 1.45 -22.43
C GLN A 41 12.54 1.76 -23.24
N GLU A 42 12.53 1.43 -24.53
CA GLU A 42 11.34 1.60 -25.38
C GLU A 42 10.18 0.72 -24.91
N GLU A 43 10.45 -0.51 -24.45
CA GLU A 43 9.42 -1.37 -23.84
C GLU A 43 8.84 -0.79 -22.56
N VAL A 44 9.67 -0.21 -21.69
CA VAL A 44 9.20 0.46 -20.47
C VAL A 44 8.29 1.64 -20.84
N PHE A 45 8.67 2.47 -21.81
CA PHE A 45 7.83 3.57 -22.28
C PHE A 45 6.52 3.09 -22.91
N LYS A 46 6.57 2.02 -23.72
CA LYS A 46 5.37 1.43 -24.31
C LYS A 46 4.44 0.92 -23.23
N THR A 47 4.95 0.20 -22.24
CA THR A 47 4.15 -0.34 -21.11
C THR A 47 3.48 0.77 -20.31
N LEU A 48 4.19 1.87 -20.05
CA LEU A 48 3.65 3.00 -19.31
C LEU A 48 2.66 3.85 -20.13
N THR A 49 2.78 3.86 -21.47
CA THR A 49 1.90 4.63 -22.38
C THR A 49 0.74 3.81 -22.96
N SER A 50 0.83 2.48 -22.96
CA SER A 50 -0.17 1.57 -23.54
C SER A 50 -1.24 1.19 -22.52
N PHE A 51 -2.25 2.05 -22.39
CA PHE A 51 -3.59 1.58 -22.06
C PHE A 51 -4.54 2.02 -23.17
N ASP A 52 -4.57 1.25 -24.26
CA ASP A 52 -5.64 1.25 -25.27
C ASP A 52 -5.97 -0.21 -25.67
N PRO A 53 -7.24 -0.68 -25.64
CA PRO A 53 -7.61 -2.10 -25.61
C PRO A 53 -7.61 -2.85 -26.95
N GLU A 54 -7.08 -2.28 -28.04
CA GLU A 54 -7.21 -2.85 -29.38
C GLU A 54 -5.93 -2.72 -30.22
N ARG A 55 -5.16 -3.82 -30.40
CA ARG A 55 -4.55 -4.19 -31.70
C ARG A 55 -3.87 -5.57 -31.72
N LYS A 56 -3.96 -6.22 -32.89
CA LYS A 56 -3.65 -7.62 -33.24
C LYS A 56 -2.15 -7.94 -33.35
N PRO A 57 -1.73 -9.21 -33.17
CA PRO A 57 -0.33 -9.64 -33.30
C PRO A 57 0.14 -9.71 -34.76
N ILE A 58 1.42 -9.37 -34.96
CA ILE A 58 2.13 -9.46 -36.25
C ILE A 58 2.56 -10.93 -36.48
N LYS A 59 2.28 -11.49 -37.66
CA LYS A 59 2.77 -12.80 -38.12
C LYS A 59 4.27 -12.71 -38.44
N ILE A 60 5.05 -13.68 -37.97
CA ILE A 60 6.40 -13.96 -38.46
C ILE A 60 6.38 -15.36 -39.09
N VAL A 61 6.91 -15.45 -40.32
CA VAL A 61 7.16 -16.69 -41.05
C VAL A 61 8.65 -17.01 -40.91
N ALA A 62 8.98 -18.22 -40.46
CA ALA A 62 10.09 -19.05 -40.97
C ALA A 62 10.06 -20.40 -40.25
N GLY A 63 10.25 -21.48 -41.01
CA GLY A 63 10.09 -22.87 -40.57
C GLY A 63 11.13 -23.36 -39.56
N GLY A 64 10.80 -24.52 -38.99
CA GLY A 64 11.58 -25.28 -38.01
C GLY A 64 10.63 -25.94 -37.03
N GLU A 65 10.68 -27.27 -36.96
CA GLU A 65 9.74 -28.15 -36.26
C GLU A 65 9.53 -27.85 -34.76
N ALA A 66 8.37 -28.32 -34.30
CA ALA A 66 7.69 -27.94 -33.09
C ALA A 66 8.43 -28.30 -31.79
N VAL A 67 8.57 -27.30 -30.93
CA VAL A 67 8.60 -27.49 -29.48
C VAL A 67 7.41 -26.69 -28.95
N ASP A 68 6.43 -27.39 -28.36
CA ASP A 68 5.14 -26.84 -27.92
C ASP A 68 5.33 -25.71 -26.90
N PRO A 69 5.08 -24.43 -27.26
CA PRO A 69 5.11 -23.32 -26.32
C PRO A 69 3.67 -23.05 -25.91
N SER A 70 3.11 -23.92 -25.09
CA SER A 70 1.76 -23.80 -24.57
C SER A 70 1.63 -22.74 -23.46
N ILE A 71 2.28 -21.58 -23.56
CA ILE A 71 1.88 -20.36 -22.84
C ILE A 71 2.10 -19.15 -23.76
N LYS A 72 1.24 -19.04 -24.78
CA LYS A 72 1.04 -17.77 -25.50
C LYS A 72 0.56 -16.72 -24.50
N ALA A 73 1.17 -15.54 -24.54
CA ALA A 73 0.70 -14.31 -23.89
C ALA A 73 -0.84 -14.26 -23.87
N GLY A 74 -1.40 -14.29 -22.66
CA GLY A 74 -2.81 -14.61 -22.44
C GLY A 74 -3.75 -13.70 -23.22
N SER A 75 -4.60 -14.30 -24.06
CA SER A 75 -5.70 -13.57 -24.70
C SER A 75 -6.54 -12.81 -23.65
N LYS A 76 -7.19 -11.70 -24.02
CA LYS A 76 -8.13 -10.97 -23.15
C LYS A 76 -9.14 -11.90 -22.46
N ALA A 77 -9.60 -12.93 -23.18
CA ALA A 77 -10.47 -13.97 -22.64
C ALA A 77 -9.78 -14.88 -21.61
N GLY A 78 -8.50 -15.23 -21.81
CA GLY A 78 -7.69 -15.97 -20.85
C GLY A 78 -7.41 -15.18 -19.57
N LEU A 79 -7.13 -13.88 -19.70
CA LEU A 79 -6.93 -12.98 -18.56
C LEU A 79 -8.21 -12.84 -17.73
N THR A 80 -9.36 -12.61 -18.37
CA THR A 80 -10.66 -12.53 -17.67
C THR A 80 -11.00 -13.84 -16.95
N LYS A 81 -10.71 -15.00 -17.56
CA LYS A 81 -10.90 -16.31 -16.92
C LYS A 81 -9.99 -16.49 -15.70
N SER A 82 -8.73 -16.09 -15.79
CA SER A 82 -7.76 -16.11 -14.68
C SER A 82 -8.26 -15.26 -13.50
N VAL A 83 -8.61 -14.00 -13.76
CA VAL A 83 -9.15 -13.09 -12.75
C VAL A 83 -10.40 -13.67 -12.09
N THR A 84 -11.33 -14.19 -12.88
CA THR A 84 -12.58 -14.76 -12.36
C THR A 84 -12.29 -15.94 -11.43
N SER A 85 -11.41 -16.86 -11.84
CA SER A 85 -10.99 -18.01 -11.04
C SER A 85 -10.34 -17.58 -9.72
N GLN A 86 -9.40 -16.63 -9.76
CA GLN A 86 -8.71 -16.14 -8.56
C GLN A 86 -9.67 -15.42 -7.60
N VAL A 87 -10.61 -14.63 -8.14
CA VAL A 87 -11.67 -13.99 -7.34
C VAL A 87 -12.55 -15.04 -6.67
N ASP A 88 -12.95 -16.09 -7.40
CA ASP A 88 -13.75 -17.19 -6.83
C ASP A 88 -12.99 -17.92 -5.73
N LEU A 89 -11.68 -18.15 -5.89
CA LEU A 89 -10.81 -18.73 -4.85
C LEU A 89 -10.72 -17.84 -3.61
N LEU A 90 -10.54 -16.53 -3.76
CA LEU A 90 -10.54 -15.58 -2.63
C LEU A 90 -11.90 -15.57 -1.91
N LEU A 91 -13.00 -15.51 -2.65
CA LEU A 91 -14.34 -15.58 -2.08
C LEU A 91 -14.60 -16.93 -1.40
N GLY A 92 -13.98 -18.01 -1.87
CA GLY A 92 -14.01 -19.33 -1.24
C GLY A 92 -13.34 -19.38 0.14
N LYS A 93 -12.46 -18.42 0.48
CA LYS A 93 -11.85 -18.31 1.81
C LYS A 93 -12.76 -17.69 2.87
N LEU A 94 -13.95 -17.18 2.49
CA LEU A 94 -14.92 -16.64 3.44
C LEU A 94 -15.43 -17.76 4.37
N LYS A 95 -15.29 -17.55 5.68
CA LYS A 95 -15.67 -18.49 6.76
C LYS A 95 -16.79 -17.92 7.62
N THR A 96 -17.70 -17.13 7.03
CA THR A 96 -18.71 -16.39 7.80
C THR A 96 -19.72 -17.32 8.43
N THR A 97 -19.91 -17.22 9.74
CA THR A 97 -20.94 -17.96 10.49
C THR A 97 -22.35 -17.37 10.31
N LYS A 98 -22.45 -16.13 9.80
CA LYS A 98 -23.70 -15.43 9.48
C LYS A 98 -23.90 -15.35 7.98
N ALA A 99 -25.16 -15.34 7.54
CA ALA A 99 -25.51 -15.14 6.14
C ALA A 99 -25.00 -13.78 5.65
N ILE A 100 -24.17 -13.79 4.61
CA ILE A 100 -23.68 -12.57 3.96
C ILE A 100 -24.80 -11.99 3.10
N SER A 101 -25.03 -10.68 3.19
CA SER A 101 -25.96 -10.01 2.29
C SER A 101 -25.53 -10.22 0.82
N PRO A 102 -26.45 -10.62 -0.08
CA PRO A 102 -26.14 -10.77 -1.50
C PRO A 102 -25.55 -9.51 -2.13
N SER A 103 -25.98 -8.32 -1.70
CA SER A 103 -25.46 -7.04 -2.21
C SER A 103 -24.01 -6.80 -1.79
N ILE A 104 -23.65 -7.09 -0.54
CA ILE A 104 -22.26 -6.99 -0.05
C ILE A 104 -21.37 -8.01 -0.77
N LYS A 105 -21.85 -9.25 -0.95
CA LYS A 105 -21.10 -10.29 -1.69
C LYS A 105 -20.84 -9.87 -3.14
N THR A 106 -21.83 -9.23 -3.78
CA THR A 106 -21.72 -8.75 -5.17
C THR A 106 -20.71 -7.60 -5.27
N GLU A 107 -20.76 -6.63 -4.36
CA GLU A 107 -19.80 -5.52 -4.36
C GLU A 107 -18.39 -5.98 -3.99
N LEU A 108 -18.24 -6.94 -3.06
CA LEU A 108 -16.95 -7.55 -2.74
C LEU A 108 -16.34 -8.23 -3.98
N ARG A 109 -17.12 -9.02 -4.71
CA ARG A 109 -16.67 -9.61 -5.99
C ARG A 109 -16.21 -8.53 -6.96
N LYS A 110 -16.99 -7.46 -7.12
CA LYS A 110 -16.65 -6.34 -8.02
C LYS A 110 -15.35 -5.63 -7.61
N ILE A 111 -15.13 -5.43 -6.32
CA ILE A 111 -13.87 -4.85 -5.80
C ILE A 111 -12.69 -5.74 -6.19
N LEU A 112 -12.78 -7.05 -5.91
CA LEU A 112 -11.71 -8.01 -6.21
C LEU A 112 -11.46 -8.13 -7.72
N SER A 113 -12.51 -8.18 -8.54
CA SER A 113 -12.41 -8.18 -10.01
C SER A 113 -11.74 -6.93 -10.58
N GLY A 114 -11.59 -5.86 -9.79
CA GLY A 114 -10.89 -4.64 -10.18
C GLY A 114 -9.36 -4.74 -10.06
N PHE A 115 -8.83 -5.78 -9.42
CA PHE A 115 -7.38 -5.99 -9.29
C PHE A 115 -6.79 -6.78 -10.46
N SER A 116 -5.49 -6.59 -10.70
CA SER A 116 -4.76 -7.38 -11.69
C SER A 116 -4.55 -8.83 -11.21
N PRO A 117 -4.32 -9.80 -12.12
CA PRO A 117 -4.05 -11.19 -11.73
C PRO A 117 -2.86 -11.34 -10.77
N GLU A 118 -1.83 -10.50 -10.91
CA GLU A 118 -0.63 -10.53 -10.07
C GLU A 118 -0.95 -10.09 -8.64
N VAL A 119 -1.77 -9.04 -8.49
CA VAL A 119 -2.24 -8.60 -7.18
C VAL A 119 -3.12 -9.67 -6.54
N LEU A 120 -4.04 -10.26 -7.31
CA LEU A 120 -4.91 -11.32 -6.83
C LEU A 120 -4.13 -12.56 -6.38
N GLU A 121 -3.08 -12.92 -7.12
CA GLU A 121 -2.19 -14.02 -6.77
C GLU A 121 -1.48 -13.75 -5.43
N LYS A 122 -0.93 -12.54 -5.25
CA LYS A 122 -0.33 -12.15 -3.97
C LYS A 122 -1.32 -12.18 -2.82
N LEU A 123 -2.55 -11.68 -3.03
CA LEU A 123 -3.61 -11.72 -2.01
C LEU A 123 -4.02 -13.16 -1.67
N LEU A 124 -4.05 -14.08 -2.64
CA LEU A 124 -4.41 -15.49 -2.41
C LEU A 124 -3.46 -16.19 -1.44
N HIS A 125 -2.18 -15.85 -1.49
CA HIS A 125 -1.12 -16.45 -0.66
C HIS A 125 -0.81 -15.65 0.60
N ALA A 126 -1.34 -14.45 0.75
CA ALA A 126 -1.10 -13.63 1.93
C ALA A 126 -1.79 -14.21 3.17
N GLU A 127 -1.03 -14.37 4.24
CA GLU A 127 -1.58 -14.84 5.52
C GLU A 127 -2.55 -13.81 6.11
N GLY A 128 -3.69 -14.26 6.64
CA GLY A 128 -4.69 -13.38 7.28
C GLY A 128 -5.65 -12.68 6.31
N ILE A 129 -5.50 -12.86 5.00
CA ILE A 129 -6.43 -12.28 4.00
C ILE A 129 -7.89 -12.73 4.24
N ASP A 130 -8.09 -13.95 4.73
CA ASP A 130 -9.42 -14.47 5.06
C ASP A 130 -10.07 -13.66 6.18
N ILE A 131 -9.31 -13.16 7.15
CA ILE A 131 -9.81 -12.29 8.22
C ILE A 131 -10.34 -10.98 7.64
N VAL A 132 -9.57 -10.33 6.75
CA VAL A 132 -9.97 -9.08 6.09
C VAL A 132 -11.22 -9.27 5.25
N LEU A 133 -11.27 -10.33 4.43
CA LEU A 133 -12.43 -10.62 3.59
C LEU A 133 -13.68 -10.93 4.44
N ASN A 134 -13.51 -11.65 5.55
CA ASN A 134 -14.59 -11.92 6.49
C ASN A 134 -15.08 -10.64 7.17
N ASP A 135 -14.20 -9.70 7.51
CA ASP A 135 -14.60 -8.41 8.10
C ASP A 135 -15.38 -7.55 7.09
N MET A 136 -14.87 -7.45 5.86
CA MET A 136 -15.52 -6.77 4.74
C MET A 136 -16.95 -7.28 4.48
N ALA A 137 -17.19 -8.58 4.66
CA ALA A 137 -18.50 -9.20 4.45
C ALA A 137 -19.56 -8.83 5.52
N GLN A 138 -19.17 -8.22 6.65
CA GLN A 138 -20.09 -7.97 7.77
C GLN A 138 -20.97 -6.72 7.61
N SER A 139 -20.47 -5.67 6.93
CA SER A 139 -21.23 -4.43 6.76
C SER A 139 -20.66 -3.57 5.63
N TRP A 140 -21.46 -2.63 5.10
CA TRP A 140 -21.00 -1.65 4.13
C TRP A 140 -19.82 -0.80 4.63
N LYS A 141 -19.81 -0.42 5.91
CA LYS A 141 -18.72 0.35 6.51
C LYS A 141 -17.41 -0.44 6.49
N LYS A 142 -17.45 -1.70 6.90
CA LYS A 142 -16.29 -2.61 6.89
C LYS A 142 -15.84 -2.93 5.47
N LEU A 143 -16.78 -3.10 4.54
CA LEU A 143 -16.49 -3.26 3.12
C LEU A 143 -15.69 -2.08 2.56
N GLN A 144 -16.09 -0.83 2.86
CA GLN A 144 -15.35 0.35 2.41
C GLN A 144 -13.99 0.49 3.10
N GLY A 145 -13.89 0.13 4.39
CA GLY A 145 -12.62 0.07 5.11
C GLY A 145 -11.64 -0.91 4.46
N GLY A 146 -12.04 -2.18 4.31
CA GLY A 146 -11.20 -3.19 3.68
C GLY A 146 -10.95 -2.93 2.19
N LYS A 147 -11.87 -2.26 1.47
CA LYS A 147 -11.61 -1.80 0.10
C LYS A 147 -10.42 -0.84 0.06
N PHE A 148 -10.41 0.16 0.94
CA PHE A 148 -9.29 1.10 1.03
C PHE A 148 -7.98 0.38 1.36
N GLN A 149 -8.03 -0.55 2.33
CA GLN A 149 -6.88 -1.38 2.69
C GLN A 149 -6.34 -2.14 1.48
N LEU A 150 -7.17 -2.97 0.83
CA LEU A 150 -6.73 -3.76 -0.33
C LEU A 150 -6.25 -2.89 -1.50
N GLN A 151 -6.90 -1.76 -1.76
CA GLN A 151 -6.51 -0.85 -2.85
C GLN A 151 -5.18 -0.15 -2.58
N TYR A 152 -4.94 0.30 -1.35
CA TYR A 152 -3.66 0.90 -0.98
C TYR A 152 -2.54 -0.10 -1.24
N PHE A 153 -2.65 -1.34 -0.76
CA PHE A 153 -1.56 -2.31 -0.98
C PHE A 153 -1.49 -2.81 -2.42
N ALA A 154 -2.60 -2.96 -3.14
CA ALA A 154 -2.55 -3.30 -4.56
C ALA A 154 -1.66 -2.34 -5.36
N ASN A 155 -1.70 -1.04 -5.02
CA ASN A 155 -0.86 -0.03 -5.66
C ASN A 155 0.61 -0.13 -5.23
N HIS A 156 0.89 -0.49 -3.97
CA HIS A 156 2.25 -0.57 -3.41
C HIS A 156 2.90 -1.97 -3.52
N LEU A 157 2.13 -2.98 -3.94
CA LEU A 157 2.59 -4.36 -4.15
C LEU A 157 3.47 -4.53 -5.39
N ALA A 158 3.49 -3.55 -6.30
CA ALA A 158 4.29 -3.60 -7.52
C ALA A 158 5.77 -3.21 -7.30
N GLU A 159 6.12 -2.65 -6.15
CA GLU A 159 7.43 -2.02 -5.90
C GLU A 159 8.47 -2.96 -5.24
N GLY A 160 8.27 -4.29 -5.33
CA GLY A 160 9.13 -5.28 -4.65
C GLY A 160 8.71 -5.60 -3.21
N THR A 161 7.65 -4.97 -2.73
CA THR A 161 7.05 -5.20 -1.41
C THR A 161 6.35 -6.55 -1.36
N SER A 162 6.70 -7.36 -0.35
CA SER A 162 6.03 -8.64 -0.06
C SER A 162 5.12 -8.49 1.15
N ILE A 163 3.82 -8.70 0.99
CA ILE A 163 2.91 -8.79 2.13
C ILE A 163 3.31 -10.02 2.94
N VAL A 164 3.64 -9.79 4.22
CA VAL A 164 3.94 -10.86 5.17
C VAL A 164 2.62 -11.40 5.71
N LYS A 165 1.77 -10.53 6.26
CA LYS A 165 0.54 -10.93 6.93
C LYS A 165 -0.43 -9.76 7.12
N PHE A 166 -1.73 -10.04 7.06
CA PHE A 166 -2.82 -9.15 7.44
C PHE A 166 -3.26 -9.40 8.89
N GLU A 167 -3.83 -8.38 9.54
CA GLU A 167 -4.42 -8.47 10.90
C GLU A 167 -3.44 -9.01 11.94
N VAL A 168 -2.23 -8.42 11.96
CA VAL A 168 -1.11 -8.90 12.78
C VAL A 168 -1.26 -8.43 14.21
N LYS A 169 -1.42 -9.38 15.14
CA LYS A 169 -1.44 -9.12 16.58
C LYS A 169 -0.02 -9.00 17.12
N GLU A 170 0.20 -7.95 17.90
CA GLU A 170 1.45 -7.64 18.56
C GLU A 170 1.18 -7.38 20.04
N GLU A 171 1.94 -8.06 20.90
CA GLU A 171 1.88 -7.85 22.34
C GLU A 171 2.79 -6.69 22.75
N VAL A 172 2.17 -5.68 23.33
CA VAL A 172 2.82 -4.45 23.76
C VAL A 172 2.70 -4.37 25.27
N LYS A 173 3.84 -4.21 25.95
CA LYS A 173 3.86 -3.95 27.39
C LYS A 173 3.75 -2.44 27.60
N ILE A 174 2.75 -2.02 28.37
CA ILE A 174 2.51 -0.63 28.76
C ILE A 174 2.45 -0.62 30.28
N GLY A 175 3.52 -0.14 30.92
CA GLY A 175 3.72 -0.32 32.36
C GLY A 175 3.68 -1.82 32.72
N ASN A 176 2.79 -2.18 33.64
CA ASN A 176 2.62 -3.57 34.10
C ASN A 176 1.61 -4.38 33.27
N GLU A 177 0.93 -3.76 32.29
CA GLU A 177 -0.09 -4.42 31.50
C GLU A 177 0.46 -4.88 30.15
N THR A 178 0.03 -6.06 29.70
CA THR A 178 0.25 -6.52 28.33
C THR A 178 -1.02 -6.31 27.54
N VAL A 179 -0.96 -5.47 26.52
CA VAL A 179 -2.08 -5.14 25.64
C VAL A 179 -1.80 -5.61 24.23
N VAL A 180 -2.85 -5.96 23.50
CA VAL A 180 -2.75 -6.32 22.09
C VAL A 180 -2.87 -5.05 21.23
N ARG A 181 -1.97 -4.93 20.26
CA ARG A 181 -2.04 -4.01 19.14
C ARG A 181 -2.22 -4.85 17.87
N ILE A 182 -3.23 -4.52 17.06
CA ILE A 182 -3.47 -5.23 15.80
C ILE A 182 -3.11 -4.27 14.69
N TYR A 183 -2.16 -4.63 13.83
CA TYR A 183 -1.83 -3.88 12.63
C TYR A 183 -2.59 -4.46 11.45
N ASP A 184 -3.16 -3.59 10.63
CA ASP A 184 -3.94 -4.02 9.47
C ASP A 184 -3.09 -4.91 8.57
N ILE A 185 -1.82 -4.53 8.32
CA ILE A 185 -0.91 -5.23 7.40
C ILE A 185 0.54 -5.10 7.87
N VAL A 186 1.31 -6.17 7.72
CA VAL A 186 2.77 -6.15 7.84
C VAL A 186 3.37 -6.57 6.50
N VAL A 187 4.33 -5.78 6.02
CA VAL A 187 5.06 -6.05 4.79
C VAL A 187 6.56 -6.12 5.05
N ASP A 188 7.28 -6.80 4.17
CA ASP A 188 8.73 -6.78 4.11
C ASP A 188 9.17 -5.95 2.89
N GLU A 189 9.91 -4.86 3.16
CA GLU A 189 10.46 -3.95 2.15
C GLU A 189 11.95 -4.26 1.85
N GLY A 190 12.50 -5.39 2.32
CA GLY A 190 13.91 -5.76 2.16
C GLY A 190 14.87 -5.05 3.13
N ARG A 191 14.42 -3.95 3.76
CA ARG A 191 15.11 -3.26 4.88
C ARG A 191 14.48 -3.56 6.24
N GLY A 192 13.66 -4.61 6.32
CA GLY A 192 12.92 -5.03 7.50
C GLY A 192 11.42 -4.76 7.39
N LYS A 193 10.70 -5.27 8.39
CA LYS A 193 9.23 -5.26 8.42
C LYS A 193 8.67 -3.87 8.71
N MET A 194 7.68 -3.46 7.93
CA MET A 194 6.86 -2.26 8.18
C MET A 194 5.45 -2.69 8.62
N HIS A 195 4.96 -2.10 9.70
CA HIS A 195 3.64 -2.35 10.26
C HIS A 195 2.71 -1.20 9.91
N TYR A 196 1.66 -1.48 9.16
CA TYR A 196 0.74 -0.48 8.66
C TYR A 196 -0.55 -0.43 9.47
N GLU A 197 -0.99 0.80 9.75
CA GLU A 197 -2.33 1.12 10.25
C GLU A 197 -3.04 1.99 9.24
N LEU A 198 -4.21 1.59 8.76
CA LEU A 198 -4.96 2.26 7.71
C LEU A 198 -6.27 2.81 8.24
N LYS A 199 -6.49 4.11 8.01
CA LYS A 199 -7.69 4.81 8.46
C LYS A 199 -8.49 5.34 7.27
N ASN A 200 -9.53 4.58 6.93
CA ASN A 200 -10.63 5.05 6.09
C ASN A 200 -11.77 5.61 6.95
N TRP A 201 -11.54 6.81 7.46
CA TRP A 201 -12.41 7.51 8.39
C TRP A 201 -13.51 8.36 7.75
N SER A 202 -14.59 8.59 8.51
CA SER A 202 -15.70 9.46 8.11
C SER A 202 -15.44 10.94 8.41
N ASN A 203 -14.93 11.25 9.61
CA ASN A 203 -14.45 12.56 10.05
C ASN A 203 -13.57 12.40 11.31
N TRP A 204 -12.70 13.37 11.61
CA TRP A 204 -11.88 13.36 12.85
C TRP A 204 -12.75 13.35 14.10
N GLY A 205 -13.89 14.06 14.12
CA GLY A 205 -14.79 14.09 15.29
C GLY A 205 -15.36 12.72 15.70
N SER A 206 -15.52 11.78 14.76
CA SER A 206 -15.96 10.40 15.02
C SER A 206 -14.84 9.50 15.54
N TRP A 207 -13.59 9.95 15.44
CA TRP A 207 -12.40 9.26 15.90
C TRP A 207 -11.70 10.14 16.95
N SER A 208 -12.07 9.94 18.22
CA SER A 208 -11.63 10.82 19.30
C SER A 208 -10.10 10.88 19.42
N ASP A 209 -9.58 12.06 19.80
CA ASP A 209 -8.15 12.25 20.08
C ASP A 209 -7.63 11.21 21.08
N LYS A 210 -8.48 10.83 22.05
CA LYS A 210 -8.21 9.76 23.01
C LYS A 210 -7.96 8.41 22.33
N ALA A 211 -8.81 8.01 21.38
CA ALA A 211 -8.66 6.74 20.68
C ALA A 211 -7.39 6.71 19.81
N PHE A 212 -7.07 7.83 19.15
CA PHE A 212 -5.82 7.97 18.42
C PHE A 212 -4.62 7.85 19.37
N ARG A 213 -4.56 8.68 20.41
CA ARG A 213 -3.48 8.68 21.41
C ARG A 213 -3.24 7.29 22.01
N GLN A 214 -4.30 6.57 22.39
CA GLN A 214 -4.17 5.24 22.98
C GLN A 214 -3.54 4.22 22.01
N GLN A 215 -3.82 4.32 20.72
CA GLN A 215 -3.18 3.46 19.72
C GLN A 215 -1.75 3.92 19.44
N PHE A 216 -1.54 5.24 19.31
CA PHE A 216 -0.22 5.79 19.04
C PHE A 216 0.77 5.54 20.19
N LEU A 217 0.33 5.52 21.45
CA LEU A 217 1.17 5.14 22.59
C LEU A 217 1.68 3.69 22.47
N LYS A 218 0.82 2.77 22.05
CA LYS A 218 1.21 1.38 21.78
C LYS A 218 2.22 1.31 20.63
N ASP A 219 2.05 2.18 19.64
CA ASP A 219 2.97 2.27 18.51
C ASP A 219 4.32 2.82 18.93
N LEU A 220 4.40 3.86 19.77
CA LEU A 220 5.66 4.34 20.34
C LEU A 220 6.37 3.27 21.16
N ALA A 221 5.64 2.53 22.00
CA ALA A 221 6.21 1.40 22.76
C ALA A 221 6.69 0.26 21.85
N THR A 222 6.10 0.12 20.67
CA THR A 222 6.49 -0.86 19.66
C THR A 222 7.71 -0.38 18.85
N MET A 223 7.79 0.92 18.53
CA MET A 223 8.96 1.57 17.95
C MET A 223 10.17 1.55 18.89
N ALA A 224 9.96 1.69 20.20
CA ALA A 224 10.99 1.53 21.22
C ALA A 224 11.68 0.15 21.19
N LYS A 225 11.02 -0.87 20.60
CA LYS A 225 11.58 -2.20 20.34
C LYS A 225 12.22 -2.34 18.94
N GLY A 226 12.38 -1.25 18.21
CA GLY A 226 12.99 -1.21 16.87
C GLY A 226 12.01 -1.50 15.71
N LYS A 227 10.71 -1.60 15.96
CA LYS A 227 9.73 -1.87 14.89
C LYS A 227 9.33 -0.60 14.16
N ARG A 228 9.27 -0.67 12.83
CA ARG A 228 8.81 0.43 11.97
C ARG A 228 7.30 0.38 11.82
N ILE A 229 6.64 1.53 11.96
CA ILE A 229 5.19 1.66 11.90
C ILE A 229 4.84 2.85 11.01
N GLN A 230 3.82 2.68 10.16
CA GLN A 230 3.28 3.74 9.33
C GLN A 230 1.75 3.75 9.39
N TRP A 231 1.20 4.91 9.67
CA TRP A 231 -0.21 5.25 9.63
C TRP A 231 -0.55 5.84 8.27
N VAL A 232 -1.53 5.27 7.58
CA VAL A 232 -1.99 5.70 6.26
C VAL A 232 -3.43 6.17 6.37
N PHE A 233 -3.63 7.46 6.12
CA PHE A 233 -4.94 8.09 6.12
C PHE A 233 -5.46 8.27 4.71
N SER A 234 -6.74 7.98 4.52
CA SER A 234 -7.38 8.36 3.27
C SER A 234 -7.59 9.88 3.22
N GLY A 235 -6.93 10.57 2.27
CA GLY A 235 -6.99 12.04 2.13
C GLY A 235 -8.26 12.58 1.48
N HIS A 236 -9.21 11.73 1.11
CA HIS A 236 -10.47 12.16 0.47
C HIS A 236 -11.37 13.05 1.35
N LYS A 237 -11.07 13.21 2.65
CA LYS A 237 -11.87 13.98 3.61
C LYS A 237 -11.21 15.24 4.15
N MET A 238 -9.88 15.30 4.17
CA MET A 238 -9.14 16.34 4.86
C MET A 238 -7.79 16.51 4.19
N SER A 239 -7.34 17.77 4.07
CA SER A 239 -6.01 18.04 3.54
C SER A 239 -4.93 17.49 4.46
N ARG A 240 -3.74 17.26 3.89
CA ARG A 240 -2.57 16.84 4.67
C ARG A 240 -2.28 17.81 5.80
N GLU A 241 -2.35 19.12 5.53
CA GLU A 241 -2.03 20.20 6.47
C GLU A 241 -3.00 20.21 7.65
N GLU A 242 -4.30 20.07 7.36
CA GLU A 242 -5.32 20.04 8.41
C GLU A 242 -5.21 18.77 9.27
N LEU A 243 -4.98 17.61 8.64
CA LEU A 243 -4.80 16.35 9.35
C LEU A 243 -3.53 16.36 10.21
N LYS A 244 -2.41 16.84 9.66
CA LYS A 244 -1.18 17.04 10.42
C LYS A 244 -1.42 17.94 11.63
N ARG A 245 -2.09 19.08 11.45
CA ARG A 245 -2.42 19.99 12.56
C ARG A 245 -3.18 19.26 13.66
N LYS A 246 -4.23 18.51 13.32
CA LYS A 246 -5.04 17.75 14.30
C LYS A 246 -4.26 16.65 15.01
N ILE A 247 -3.39 15.94 14.29
CA ILE A 247 -2.51 14.93 14.89
C ILE A 247 -1.58 15.60 15.90
N ILE A 248 -0.90 16.68 15.52
CA ILE A 248 0.02 17.39 16.42
C ILE A 248 -0.73 17.95 17.64
N GLU A 249 -1.89 18.59 17.45
CA GLU A 249 -2.76 19.06 18.54
C GLU A 249 -3.13 17.92 19.49
N ALA A 250 -3.52 16.76 18.97
CA ALA A 250 -3.88 15.60 19.78
C ALA A 250 -2.69 15.02 20.57
N LEU A 251 -1.47 15.12 20.03
CA LEU A 251 -0.23 14.61 20.65
C LEU A 251 0.41 15.61 21.63
N GLN A 252 0.10 16.90 21.54
CA GLN A 252 0.56 17.93 22.48
C GLN A 252 -0.23 17.94 23.80
N ASP A 253 -1.24 17.07 23.94
CA ASP A 253 -2.00 16.88 25.17
C ASP A 253 -1.06 16.55 26.36
N PRO A 254 -1.10 17.31 27.48
CA PRO A 254 -0.20 17.08 28.60
C PRO A 254 -0.31 15.70 29.24
N MET A 255 -1.51 15.10 29.25
CA MET A 255 -1.71 13.74 29.75
C MET A 255 -1.09 12.71 28.82
N PHE A 256 -1.04 12.99 27.51
CA PHE A 256 -0.32 12.16 26.57
C PHE A 256 1.19 12.21 26.78
N GLN A 257 1.75 13.41 26.97
CA GLN A 257 3.18 13.54 27.25
C GLN A 257 3.58 12.79 28.52
N LYS A 258 2.77 12.88 29.58
CA LYS A 258 2.95 12.09 30.79
C LYS A 258 2.89 10.58 30.50
N ALA A 259 1.95 10.13 29.67
CA ALA A 259 1.86 8.73 29.30
C ALA A 259 3.08 8.23 28.51
N ILE A 260 3.69 9.07 27.67
CA ILE A 260 4.99 8.74 27.03
C ILE A 260 6.06 8.59 28.11
N ASP A 261 6.10 9.53 29.06
CA ASP A 261 7.10 9.51 30.14
C ASP A 261 6.99 8.26 31.02
N ASP A 262 5.78 7.75 31.24
CA ASP A 262 5.51 6.55 32.03
C ASP A 262 5.83 5.24 31.28
N VAL A 263 5.79 5.24 29.93
CA VAL A 263 5.82 4.01 29.11
C VAL A 263 7.14 3.80 28.38
N ILE A 264 7.81 4.88 27.99
CA ILE A 264 9.04 4.81 27.19
C ILE A 264 10.23 5.06 28.10
N ASP A 265 11.12 4.09 28.27
CA ASP A 265 12.36 4.31 29.01
C ASP A 265 13.31 5.26 28.24
N ASP A 266 14.07 6.09 28.97
CA ASP A 266 14.99 7.08 28.36
C ASP A 266 16.01 6.42 27.41
N GLU A 267 16.45 5.20 27.74
CA GLU A 267 17.35 4.39 26.92
C GLU A 267 16.77 3.96 25.56
N LYS A 268 15.44 3.96 25.41
CA LYS A 268 14.77 3.60 24.14
C LYS A 268 14.47 4.81 23.27
N VAL A 269 14.60 6.02 23.80
CA VAL A 269 14.36 7.27 23.04
C VAL A 269 15.25 7.36 21.79
N PRO A 270 16.56 7.00 21.83
CA PRO A 270 17.38 7.00 20.62
C PRO A 270 16.89 6.02 19.54
N VAL A 271 16.34 4.86 19.94
CA VAL A 271 15.79 3.86 18.99
C VAL A 271 14.62 4.43 18.21
N ILE A 272 13.73 5.16 18.89
CA ILE A 272 12.63 5.88 18.24
C ILE A 272 13.22 6.96 17.31
N GLY A 273 14.24 7.70 17.76
CA GLY A 273 14.95 8.68 16.93
C GLY A 273 15.48 8.09 15.62
N ASP A 274 16.14 6.92 15.68
CA ASP A 274 16.69 6.25 14.50
C ASP A 274 15.60 5.86 13.50
N ILE A 275 14.44 5.38 13.97
CA ILE A 275 13.27 5.09 13.12
C ILE A 275 12.75 6.37 12.44
N LEU A 276 12.76 7.48 13.18
CA LEU A 276 12.33 8.79 12.69
C LEU A 276 13.39 9.51 11.84
N GLY A 277 14.59 8.94 11.71
CA GLY A 277 15.71 9.55 10.98
C GLY A 277 16.22 10.84 11.62
N VAL A 278 16.04 11.00 12.94
CA VAL A 278 16.46 12.19 13.70
C VAL A 278 17.11 11.79 15.03
N LYS A 279 18.10 12.56 15.47
CA LYS A 279 18.75 12.31 16.76
C LYS A 279 17.89 12.88 17.89
N ILE A 280 17.31 12.00 18.70
CA ILE A 280 16.45 12.35 19.84
C ILE A 280 17.14 11.91 21.14
N LYS A 281 17.21 12.81 22.12
CA LYS A 281 17.82 12.51 23.44
C LYS A 281 16.81 12.50 24.59
N ARG A 282 15.65 13.11 24.41
CA ARG A 282 14.64 13.28 25.47
C ARG A 282 13.25 12.92 24.94
N LYS A 283 12.39 12.36 25.79
CA LYS A 283 11.02 11.96 25.41
C LYS A 283 10.20 13.11 24.81
N ALA A 284 10.33 14.32 25.36
CA ALA A 284 9.66 15.53 24.83
C ALA A 284 10.07 15.89 23.39
N GLU A 285 11.24 15.43 22.92
CA GLU A 285 11.67 15.68 21.54
C GLU A 285 10.97 14.77 20.54
N ILE A 286 10.35 13.66 20.97
CA ILE A 286 9.62 12.73 20.07
C ILE A 286 8.50 13.47 19.35
N ILE A 287 7.59 14.10 20.09
CA ILE A 287 6.43 14.79 19.51
C ILE A 287 6.88 16.09 18.81
N LYS A 288 7.83 16.82 19.39
CA LYS A 288 8.34 18.06 18.80
C LYS A 288 8.93 17.84 17.40
N ASN A 289 9.63 16.72 17.17
CA ASN A 289 10.20 16.44 15.85
C ASN A 289 9.11 16.16 14.79
N LEU A 290 7.92 15.68 15.17
CA LEU A 290 6.80 15.45 14.24
C LEU A 290 6.23 16.76 13.65
N GLU A 291 6.58 17.92 14.18
CA GLU A 291 6.25 19.22 13.57
C GLU A 291 6.98 19.40 12.22
N GLN A 292 8.12 18.74 12.02
CA GLN A 292 8.86 18.76 10.76
C GLN A 292 8.22 17.79 9.76
N ASP A 293 7.91 18.28 8.55
CA ASP A 293 7.24 17.47 7.52
C ASP A 293 7.98 16.18 7.21
N LYS A 294 9.31 16.23 7.06
CA LYS A 294 10.13 15.05 6.77
C LYS A 294 9.99 13.96 7.84
N VAL A 295 9.88 14.34 9.11
CA VAL A 295 9.75 13.38 10.22
C VAL A 295 8.31 12.89 10.32
N PHE A 296 7.34 13.79 10.15
CA PHE A 296 5.93 13.47 10.10
C PHE A 296 5.65 12.40 9.04
N ASP A 297 6.17 12.60 7.82
CA ASP A 297 5.95 11.71 6.67
C ASP A 297 6.61 10.32 6.83
N MET A 298 7.52 10.13 7.80
CA MET A 298 8.06 8.80 8.13
C MET A 298 7.01 7.90 8.79
N ILE A 299 6.06 8.49 9.52
CA ILE A 299 5.01 7.75 10.24
C ILE A 299 3.65 7.94 9.58
N PHE A 300 3.36 9.13 9.04
CA PHE A 300 2.02 9.49 8.61
C PHE A 300 1.98 9.74 7.11
N GLU A 301 1.29 8.88 6.38
CA GLU A 301 0.97 9.08 4.98
C GLU A 301 -0.49 9.53 4.83
N ILE A 302 -0.71 10.48 3.93
CA ILE A 302 -2.05 10.89 3.51
C ILE A 302 -2.19 10.60 2.02
N THR A 303 -3.04 9.63 1.67
CA THR A 303 -3.27 9.28 0.27
C THR A 303 -4.00 10.42 -0.44
N ARG A 304 -3.66 10.67 -1.70
CA ARG A 304 -4.38 11.65 -2.54
C ARG A 304 -5.75 11.15 -2.98
#